data_AF-A0A377ZR53-F1
#
_entry.id   AF-A0A377ZR53-F1
#
_cell.length_a   1.000
_cell.length_b   1.000
_cell.length_c   1.000
_cell.angle_alpha   90.00
_cell.angle_beta   90.00
_cell.angle_gamma   90.00
#
_symmetry.space_group_name_H-M   'P 1'
#
loop_
_entity.id
_entity.type
_entity.pdbx_description
1 polymer ?
#
loop_
_entity_poly.entity_id
_entity_poly.type
_entity_poly.pdbx_seq_one_letter_code
_entity_poly.pdbx_strand_id
1 'polypeptide(L)'
;MIDDVNVCLAVERSQYLDAEGKLITEDYRVLLKSEIKSTLQAKFGNLTNFLRRWSSAERKQAVIEELTEHGVPFAILQQAVANGSELDAFDLVTHVAFDQKPLTRRERANNVKKRDVFGKYSGQAKAVLEALLEKFADHGVQDIEDANVLELPPFDLFGSKTQIRRGIFGGVEQYTQAVKELELALYDISEQKQA
;
A
#
# COMPACT_ATOMS: atom_id res chain seq x y z
N MET A 1 -25.80 33.40 37.47
CA MET A 1 -26.29 32.02 37.36
C MET A 1 -25.77 31.54 36.02
N ILE A 2 -24.85 30.59 36.02
CA ILE A 2 -24.20 30.09 34.81
C ILE A 2 -25.17 29.07 34.21
N ASP A 3 -25.68 29.34 33.03
CA ASP A 3 -26.52 28.40 32.30
C ASP A 3 -25.67 27.22 31.82
N ASP A 4 -26.04 26.05 32.28
CA ASP A 4 -25.42 24.76 32.01
C ASP A 4 -25.85 24.32 30.59
N VAL A 5 -24.99 24.55 29.60
CA VAL A 5 -25.25 24.12 28.22
C VAL A 5 -24.89 22.65 28.10
N ASN A 6 -25.91 21.80 28.04
CA ASN A 6 -25.78 20.38 27.76
C ASN A 6 -25.35 20.20 26.29
N VAL A 7 -24.05 19.96 26.08
CA VAL A 7 -23.49 19.67 24.76
C VAL A 7 -23.85 18.24 24.40
N CYS A 8 -24.88 18.06 23.56
CA CYS A 8 -25.06 16.80 22.86
C CYS A 8 -23.87 16.59 21.92
N LEU A 9 -23.02 15.62 22.26
CA LEU A 9 -22.04 15.02 21.34
C LEU A 9 -22.78 14.63 20.05
N ALA A 10 -22.59 15.42 18.99
CA ALA A 10 -22.99 15.05 17.66
C ALA A 10 -22.18 13.81 17.28
N VAL A 11 -22.80 12.64 17.38
CA VAL A 11 -22.25 11.40 16.83
C VAL A 11 -22.30 11.57 15.32
N GLU A 12 -21.17 11.97 14.75
CA GLU A 12 -20.93 11.94 13.32
C GLU A 12 -21.03 10.48 12.87
N ARG A 13 -22.23 10.08 12.43
CA ARG A 13 -22.44 8.79 11.77
C ARG A 13 -21.93 8.95 10.35
N SER A 14 -20.65 8.66 10.17
CA SER A 14 -20.03 8.52 8.85
C SER A 14 -20.74 7.39 8.09
N GLN A 15 -21.63 7.77 7.20
CA GLN A 15 -22.31 6.88 6.28
C GLN A 15 -21.36 6.58 5.14
N TYR A 16 -20.76 5.39 5.14
CA TYR A 16 -19.85 4.95 4.07
C TYR A 16 -20.64 4.20 3.00
N LEU A 17 -20.31 4.39 1.73
CA LEU A 17 -20.92 3.66 0.63
C LEU A 17 -20.01 2.49 0.22
N ASP A 18 -20.59 1.33 -0.11
CA ASP A 18 -19.86 0.28 -0.82
C ASP A 18 -19.61 0.66 -2.30
N ALA A 19 -18.99 -0.24 -3.06
CA ALA A 19 -18.71 -0.05 -4.49
C ALA A 19 -19.97 0.16 -5.35
N GLU A 20 -21.16 -0.11 -4.81
CA GLU A 20 -22.45 -0.03 -5.47
C GLU A 20 -23.28 1.18 -5.00
N GLY A 21 -22.72 2.02 -4.10
CA GLY A 21 -23.40 3.19 -3.59
C GLY A 21 -24.39 2.88 -2.45
N LYS A 22 -24.30 1.72 -1.81
CA LYS A 22 -25.16 1.32 -0.70
C LYS A 22 -24.48 1.60 0.64
N LEU A 23 -25.27 2.08 1.61
CA LEU A 23 -24.81 2.39 2.96
C LEU A 23 -24.23 1.14 3.65
N ILE A 24 -22.93 1.19 3.90
CA ILE A 24 -22.24 0.35 4.86
C ILE A 24 -22.39 0.98 6.24
N THR A 25 -23.01 0.25 7.17
CA THR A 25 -23.03 0.64 8.59
C THR A 25 -21.71 0.30 9.28
N GLU A 26 -21.40 0.99 10.36
CA GLU A 26 -20.25 0.66 11.21
C GLU A 26 -20.32 -0.80 11.70
N ASP A 27 -21.51 -1.28 12.07
CA ASP A 27 -21.73 -2.67 12.48
C ASP A 27 -21.32 -3.68 11.39
N TYR A 28 -21.62 -3.39 10.12
CA TYR A 28 -21.20 -4.24 9.01
C TYR A 28 -19.68 -4.23 8.83
N ARG A 29 -19.04 -3.07 8.96
CA ARG A 29 -17.58 -2.95 8.88
C ARG A 29 -16.89 -3.74 9.99
N VAL A 30 -17.41 -3.66 11.22
CA VAL A 30 -16.91 -4.43 12.37
C VAL A 30 -17.04 -5.94 12.10
N LEU A 31 -18.22 -6.39 11.63
CA LEU A 31 -18.45 -7.79 11.27
C LEU A 31 -17.46 -8.24 10.18
N LEU A 32 -17.38 -7.52 9.07
CA LEU A 32 -16.51 -7.84 7.94
C LEU A 32 -15.03 -7.89 8.36
N LYS A 33 -14.59 -6.91 9.16
CA LYS A 33 -13.22 -6.89 9.71
C LYS A 33 -12.95 -8.12 10.57
N SER A 34 -13.91 -8.58 11.36
CA SER A 34 -13.75 -9.76 12.21
C SER A 34 -13.62 -11.06 11.40
N GLU A 35 -14.42 -11.24 10.35
CA GLU A 35 -14.38 -12.41 9.45
C GLU A 35 -13.06 -12.47 8.69
N ILE A 36 -12.65 -11.33 8.10
CA ILE A 36 -11.37 -11.22 7.39
C ILE A 36 -10.21 -11.47 8.35
N LYS A 37 -10.24 -10.94 9.58
CA LYS A 37 -9.20 -11.18 10.60
C LYS A 37 -9.03 -12.66 10.86
N SER A 38 -10.12 -13.41 11.06
CA SER A 38 -10.05 -14.87 11.25
C SER A 38 -9.43 -15.59 10.06
N THR A 39 -9.81 -15.24 8.82
CA THR A 39 -9.23 -15.83 7.61
C THR A 39 -7.74 -15.53 7.47
N LEU A 40 -7.33 -14.27 7.66
CA LEU A 40 -5.93 -13.86 7.57
C LEU A 40 -5.06 -14.52 8.65
N GLN A 41 -5.57 -14.62 9.88
CA GLN A 41 -4.88 -15.29 10.98
C GLN A 41 -4.79 -16.80 10.76
N ALA A 42 -5.81 -17.44 10.21
CA ALA A 42 -5.73 -18.85 9.81
C ALA A 42 -4.67 -19.07 8.73
N LYS A 43 -4.54 -18.13 7.79
CA LYS A 43 -3.59 -18.22 6.67
C LYS A 43 -2.14 -17.97 7.09
N PHE A 44 -1.88 -16.87 7.79
CA PHE A 44 -0.52 -16.41 8.09
C PHE A 44 -0.08 -16.74 9.52
N GLY A 45 -1.02 -16.99 10.44
CA GLY A 45 -0.74 -17.24 11.85
C GLY A 45 -0.40 -15.96 12.62
N ASN A 46 0.75 -15.35 12.31
CA ASN A 46 1.24 -14.15 13.01
C ASN A 46 1.88 -13.14 12.03
N LEU A 47 2.16 -11.94 12.55
CA LEU A 47 2.76 -10.86 11.80
C LEU A 47 4.10 -11.26 11.15
N THR A 48 4.98 -11.93 11.88
CA THR A 48 6.31 -12.36 11.38
C THR A 48 6.19 -13.25 10.14
N ASN A 49 5.24 -14.20 10.16
CA ASN A 49 4.99 -15.09 9.03
C ASN A 49 4.43 -14.32 7.81
N PHE A 50 3.51 -13.38 8.02
CA PHE A 50 3.01 -12.52 6.95
C PHE A 50 4.14 -11.68 6.35
N LEU A 51 4.96 -11.02 7.18
CA LEU A 51 6.09 -10.21 6.72
C LEU A 51 7.07 -11.04 5.90
N ARG A 52 7.40 -12.26 6.36
CA ARG A 52 8.25 -13.19 5.63
C ARG A 52 7.66 -13.55 4.27
N ARG A 53 6.37 -13.89 4.22
CA ARG A 53 5.67 -14.27 2.99
C ARG A 53 5.57 -13.10 2.00
N TRP A 54 5.32 -11.88 2.51
CA TRP A 54 5.32 -10.65 1.73
C TRP A 54 6.70 -10.38 1.17
N SER A 55 7.74 -10.32 2.01
CA SER A 55 9.11 -10.00 1.58
C SER A 55 9.72 -11.05 0.65
N SER A 56 9.35 -12.33 0.80
CA SER A 56 9.86 -13.42 -0.05
C SER A 56 9.12 -13.57 -1.37
N ALA A 57 7.96 -12.91 -1.54
CA ALA A 57 7.22 -12.98 -2.78
C ALA A 57 8.01 -12.30 -3.91
N GLU A 58 8.15 -12.98 -5.05
CA GLU A 58 8.74 -12.40 -6.26
C GLU A 58 7.90 -11.21 -6.77
N ARG A 59 6.58 -11.32 -6.64
CA ARG A 59 5.60 -10.25 -6.91
C ARG A 59 4.59 -10.18 -5.78
N LYS A 60 4.33 -8.99 -5.24
CA LYS A 60 3.30 -8.74 -4.24
C LYS A 60 1.90 -8.97 -4.80
N GLN A 61 1.72 -8.78 -6.09
CA GLN A 61 0.50 -9.18 -6.79
C GLN A 61 0.12 -10.65 -6.53
N ALA A 62 1.09 -11.57 -6.46
CA ALA A 62 0.82 -12.98 -6.16
C ALA A 62 0.31 -13.20 -4.73
N VAL A 63 0.69 -12.35 -3.77
CA VAL A 63 0.13 -12.39 -2.41
C VAL A 63 -1.31 -11.88 -2.44
N ILE A 64 -1.60 -10.81 -3.20
CA ILE A 64 -2.95 -10.24 -3.33
C ILE A 64 -3.91 -11.23 -4.01
N GLU A 65 -3.44 -11.97 -5.01
CA GLU A 65 -4.18 -13.05 -5.66
C GLU A 65 -4.49 -14.19 -4.69
N GLU A 66 -3.50 -14.63 -3.91
CA GLU A 66 -3.68 -15.64 -2.86
C GLU A 66 -4.74 -15.21 -1.83
N LEU A 67 -4.78 -13.93 -1.43
CA LEU A 67 -5.84 -13.41 -0.56
C LEU A 67 -7.23 -13.54 -1.21
N THR A 68 -7.31 -13.23 -2.50
CA THR A 68 -8.56 -13.32 -3.29
C THR A 68 -9.06 -14.76 -3.37
N GLU A 69 -8.18 -15.71 -3.62
CA GLU A 69 -8.49 -17.15 -3.63
C GLU A 69 -9.02 -17.66 -2.28
N HIS A 70 -8.59 -17.02 -1.18
CA HIS A 70 -9.07 -17.31 0.17
C HIS A 70 -10.32 -16.50 0.59
N GLY A 71 -11.00 -15.86 -0.37
CA GLY A 71 -12.24 -15.13 -0.11
C GLY A 71 -12.03 -13.73 0.48
N VAL A 72 -10.80 -13.21 0.40
CA VAL A 72 -10.43 -11.87 0.90
C VAL A 72 -9.91 -11.03 -0.27
N PRO A 73 -10.78 -10.66 -1.24
CA PRO A 73 -10.36 -9.80 -2.34
C PRO A 73 -9.99 -8.40 -1.83
N PHE A 74 -9.07 -7.73 -2.52
CA PHE A 74 -8.53 -6.43 -2.09
C PHE A 74 -9.62 -5.37 -1.84
N ALA A 75 -10.64 -5.29 -2.70
CA ALA A 75 -11.75 -4.36 -2.51
C ALA A 75 -12.52 -4.59 -1.20
N ILE A 76 -12.67 -5.85 -0.77
CA ILE A 76 -13.32 -6.21 0.49
C ILE A 76 -12.44 -5.86 1.69
N LEU A 77 -11.12 -6.03 1.59
CA LEU A 77 -10.17 -5.53 2.58
C LEU A 77 -10.29 -4.02 2.78
N GLN A 78 -10.40 -3.26 1.69
CA GLN A 78 -10.54 -1.80 1.75
C GLN A 78 -11.85 -1.38 2.45
N GLN A 79 -12.96 -2.09 2.20
CA GLN A 79 -14.24 -1.81 2.85
C GLN A 79 -14.21 -2.05 4.37
N ALA A 80 -13.38 -3.00 4.83
CA ALA A 80 -13.27 -3.34 6.24
C ALA A 80 -12.54 -2.28 7.10
N VAL A 81 -11.90 -1.27 6.49
CA VAL A 81 -11.03 -0.30 7.19
C VAL A 81 -11.40 1.13 6.83
N ALA A 82 -11.49 2.01 7.83
CA ALA A 82 -11.77 3.44 7.62
C ALA A 82 -10.68 4.03 6.73
N ASN A 83 -11.07 4.76 5.67
CA ASN A 83 -10.17 5.26 4.63
C ASN A 83 -9.33 4.16 3.94
N GLY A 84 -9.84 2.92 3.89
CA GLY A 84 -9.13 1.78 3.32
C GLY A 84 -8.73 1.95 1.85
N SER A 85 -9.41 2.82 1.10
CA SER A 85 -9.04 3.19 -0.27
C SER A 85 -7.68 3.90 -0.38
N GLU A 86 -7.19 4.49 0.71
CA GLU A 86 -5.88 5.17 0.76
C GLU A 86 -4.74 4.22 1.15
N LEU A 87 -5.06 3.04 1.66
CA LEU A 87 -4.12 2.06 2.20
C LEU A 87 -3.64 1.08 1.12
N ASP A 88 -2.39 0.62 1.26
CA ASP A 88 -1.88 -0.49 0.45
C ASP A 88 -2.38 -1.84 0.98
N ALA A 89 -2.35 -2.89 0.14
CA ALA A 89 -2.70 -4.24 0.55
C ALA A 89 -1.89 -4.72 1.75
N PHE A 90 -0.61 -4.34 1.84
CA PHE A 90 0.22 -4.61 3.00
C PHE A 90 -0.36 -4.02 4.30
N ASP A 91 -0.73 -2.73 4.26
CA ASP A 91 -1.25 -2.01 5.43
C ASP A 91 -2.62 -2.54 5.85
N LEU A 92 -3.48 -2.87 4.89
CA LEU A 92 -4.78 -3.47 5.18
C LEU A 92 -4.63 -4.81 5.89
N VAL A 93 -3.77 -5.70 5.39
CA VAL A 93 -3.56 -7.01 6.01
C VAL A 93 -2.96 -6.86 7.40
N THR A 94 -1.91 -6.04 7.56
CA THR A 94 -1.25 -5.87 8.85
C THR A 94 -2.14 -5.20 9.89
N HIS A 95 -2.99 -4.24 9.47
CA HIS A 95 -3.96 -3.59 10.33
C HIS A 95 -5.11 -4.52 10.74
N VAL A 96 -5.71 -5.24 9.79
CA VAL A 96 -6.87 -6.09 10.06
C VAL A 96 -6.48 -7.34 10.85
N ALA A 97 -5.40 -8.01 10.47
CA ALA A 97 -5.02 -9.28 11.07
C ALA A 97 -4.21 -9.14 12.36
N PHE A 98 -3.38 -8.09 12.47
CA PHE A 98 -2.35 -7.97 13.50
C PHE A 98 -2.35 -6.61 14.22
N ASP A 99 -3.45 -5.86 14.09
CA ASP A 99 -3.73 -4.61 14.80
C ASP A 99 -2.59 -3.58 14.67
N GLN A 100 -1.83 -3.60 13.58
CA GLN A 100 -0.81 -2.60 13.28
C GLN A 100 -1.46 -1.27 12.91
N LYS A 101 -0.83 -0.15 13.26
CA LYS A 101 -1.24 1.16 12.76
C LYS A 101 -0.93 1.22 11.26
N PRO A 102 -1.94 1.40 10.37
CA PRO A 102 -1.71 1.41 8.94
C PRO A 102 -1.06 2.73 8.51
N LEU A 103 -0.29 2.68 7.44
CA LEU A 103 0.14 3.85 6.71
C LEU A 103 -0.62 3.95 5.38
N THR A 104 -0.98 5.15 4.99
CA THR A 104 -1.43 5.41 3.62
C THR A 104 -0.27 5.17 2.65
N ARG A 105 -0.62 4.88 1.39
CA ARG A 105 0.36 4.75 0.30
C ARG A 105 1.24 6.00 0.17
N ARG A 106 0.64 7.18 0.35
CA ARG A 106 1.37 8.46 0.35
C ARG A 106 2.32 8.59 1.54
N GLU A 107 1.93 8.17 2.74
CA GLU A 107 2.82 8.17 3.90
C GLU A 107 4.02 7.22 3.71
N ARG A 108 3.79 6.02 3.16
CA ARG A 108 4.88 5.10 2.79
C ARG A 108 5.83 5.73 1.78
N ALA A 109 5.29 6.31 0.71
CA ALA A 109 6.08 7.02 -0.29
C ALA A 109 6.93 8.13 0.33
N ASN A 110 6.31 8.98 1.16
CA ASN A 110 7.01 10.07 1.84
C ASN A 110 8.09 9.57 2.80
N ASN A 111 7.85 8.46 3.49
CA ASN A 111 8.86 7.86 4.37
C ASN A 111 10.09 7.37 3.59
N VAL A 112 9.90 6.83 2.39
CA VAL A 112 11.03 6.48 1.50
C VAL A 112 11.77 7.74 1.04
N LYS A 113 11.06 8.79 0.62
CA LYS A 113 11.67 10.07 0.20
C LYS A 113 12.52 10.68 1.33
N LYS A 114 12.03 10.66 2.58
CA LYS A 114 12.72 11.21 3.76
C LYS A 114 14.03 10.50 4.11
N ARG A 115 14.15 9.21 3.81
CA ARG A 115 15.34 8.39 4.12
C ARG A 115 16.47 8.53 3.09
N ASP A 116 16.22 9.26 1.99
CA ASP A 116 17.13 9.37 0.84
C ASP A 116 17.64 8.01 0.34
N VAL A 117 16.76 7.01 0.29
CA VAL A 117 17.09 5.65 -0.19
C VAL A 117 17.69 5.69 -1.60
N PHE A 118 17.31 6.71 -2.38
CA PHE A 118 17.80 6.91 -3.74
C PHE A 118 18.99 7.87 -3.86
N GLY A 119 19.66 8.23 -2.77
CA GLY A 119 20.84 9.09 -2.79
C GLY A 119 21.99 8.56 -3.67
N LYS A 120 22.01 7.25 -3.93
CA LYS A 120 22.95 6.60 -4.86
C LYS A 120 22.58 6.74 -6.34
N TYR A 121 21.34 7.09 -6.66
CA TYR A 121 20.87 7.37 -8.01
C TYR A 121 20.91 8.88 -8.26
N SER A 122 21.22 9.26 -9.49
CA SER A 122 21.27 10.68 -9.89
C SER A 122 20.63 10.90 -11.25
N GLY A 123 20.35 12.16 -11.58
CA GLY A 123 19.78 12.56 -12.86
C GLY A 123 18.47 11.82 -13.18
N GLN A 124 18.39 11.29 -14.40
CA GLN A 124 17.18 10.64 -14.89
C GLN A 124 16.82 9.35 -14.13
N ALA A 125 17.79 8.60 -13.61
CA ALA A 125 17.51 7.37 -12.87
C ALA A 125 16.75 7.68 -11.56
N LYS A 126 17.16 8.73 -10.85
CA LYS A 126 16.47 9.22 -9.65
C LYS A 126 15.07 9.70 -10.00
N ALA A 127 14.91 10.48 -11.07
CA ALA A 127 13.60 10.97 -11.51
C ALA A 127 12.61 9.84 -11.87
N VAL A 128 13.09 8.76 -12.49
CA VAL A 128 12.26 7.58 -12.78
C VAL A 128 11.82 6.88 -11.48
N LEU A 129 12.71 6.70 -10.50
CA LEU A 129 12.37 6.10 -9.21
C LEU A 129 11.38 6.96 -8.41
N GLU A 130 11.54 8.29 -8.44
CA GLU A 130 10.61 9.23 -7.84
C GLU A 130 9.23 9.18 -8.50
N ALA A 131 9.17 9.06 -9.83
CA ALA A 131 7.91 8.90 -10.56
C ALA A 131 7.24 7.54 -10.26
N LEU A 132 7.99 6.45 -10.13
CA LEU A 132 7.47 5.14 -9.70
C LEU A 132 6.90 5.22 -8.28
N LEU A 133 7.57 5.95 -7.40
CA LEU A 133 7.12 6.16 -6.03
C LEU A 133 5.83 7.01 -5.97
N GLU A 134 5.64 7.94 -6.91
CA GLU A 134 4.39 8.68 -7.03
C GLU A 134 3.26 7.79 -7.55
N LYS A 135 3.51 6.94 -8.55
CA LYS A 135 2.53 5.92 -8.98
C LYS A 135 2.10 5.00 -7.85
N PHE A 136 3.06 4.57 -7.03
CA PHE A 136 2.75 3.83 -5.83
C PHE A 136 1.83 4.60 -4.87
N ALA A 137 2.10 5.90 -4.66
CA ALA A 137 1.28 6.72 -3.79
C ALA A 137 -0.18 6.81 -4.28
N ASP A 138 -0.40 6.79 -5.59
CA ASP A 138 -1.71 6.89 -6.22
C ASP A 138 -2.44 5.54 -6.34
N HIS A 139 -1.74 4.46 -6.70
CA HIS A 139 -2.35 3.17 -7.09
C HIS A 139 -1.81 1.94 -6.33
N GLY A 140 -0.79 2.12 -5.50
CA GLY A 140 -0.24 1.06 -4.64
C GLY A 140 0.78 0.19 -5.36
N VAL A 141 1.12 -0.95 -4.75
CA VAL A 141 2.23 -1.81 -5.22
C VAL A 141 2.07 -2.34 -6.63
N GLN A 142 0.82 -2.48 -7.08
CA GLN A 142 0.47 -3.08 -8.37
C GLN A 142 1.06 -2.31 -9.54
N ASP A 143 1.13 -0.97 -9.44
CA ASP A 143 1.70 -0.11 -10.49
C ASP A 143 3.22 -0.27 -10.60
N ILE A 144 3.93 -0.39 -9.48
CA ILE A 144 5.41 -0.52 -9.53
C ILE A 144 5.82 -1.87 -10.13
N GLU A 145 5.01 -2.90 -9.89
CA GLU A 145 5.23 -4.26 -10.41
C GLU A 145 4.65 -4.49 -11.81
N ASP A 146 3.91 -3.52 -12.36
CA ASP A 146 3.41 -3.60 -13.74
C ASP A 146 4.57 -3.45 -14.73
N ALA A 147 4.69 -4.43 -15.62
CA ALA A 147 5.67 -4.39 -16.69
C ALA A 147 5.48 -3.16 -17.59
N ASN A 148 4.26 -2.64 -17.71
CA ASN A 148 3.89 -1.56 -18.63
C ASN A 148 3.86 -0.18 -17.97
N VAL A 149 4.16 -0.07 -16.67
CA VAL A 149 4.16 1.23 -15.96
C VAL A 149 5.01 2.28 -16.67
N LEU A 150 6.14 1.86 -17.26
CA LEU A 150 7.07 2.72 -17.99
C LEU A 150 6.54 3.23 -19.34
N GLU A 151 5.38 2.77 -19.78
CA GLU A 151 4.70 3.23 -21.00
C GLU A 151 3.64 4.30 -20.69
N LEU A 152 3.40 4.58 -19.41
CA LEU A 152 2.43 5.55 -18.93
C LEU A 152 3.10 6.89 -18.58
N PRO A 153 2.38 8.02 -18.59
CA PRO A 153 2.92 9.28 -18.09
C PRO A 153 3.27 9.21 -16.60
N PRO A 154 4.38 9.85 -16.15
CA PRO A 154 5.28 10.72 -16.93
C PRO A 154 6.47 9.97 -17.56
N PHE A 155 6.45 8.63 -17.63
CA PHE A 155 7.62 7.86 -18.06
C PHE A 155 7.92 7.99 -19.55
N ASP A 156 6.90 8.27 -20.35
CA ASP A 156 6.99 8.64 -21.75
C ASP A 156 7.94 9.82 -22.01
N LEU A 157 8.10 10.74 -21.05
CA LEU A 157 9.05 11.85 -21.10
C LEU A 157 10.51 11.42 -20.98
N PHE A 158 10.79 10.26 -20.39
CA PHE A 158 12.14 9.69 -20.27
C PHE A 158 12.52 8.79 -21.47
N GLY A 159 11.57 8.56 -22.39
CA GLY A 159 11.74 7.73 -23.58
C GLY A 159 11.06 6.37 -23.48
N SER A 160 11.38 5.46 -24.40
CA SER A 160 10.79 4.12 -24.40
C SER A 160 11.20 3.31 -23.17
N LYS A 161 10.40 2.30 -22.82
CA LYS A 161 10.73 1.29 -21.79
C LYS A 161 12.15 0.72 -21.93
N THR A 162 12.61 0.48 -23.16
CA THR A 162 13.99 0.02 -23.43
C THR A 162 15.02 1.12 -23.15
N GLN A 163 14.74 2.36 -23.53
CA GLN A 163 15.61 3.50 -23.25
C GLN A 163 15.75 3.73 -21.74
N ILE A 164 14.66 3.62 -20.98
CA ILE A 164 14.68 3.72 -19.53
C ILE A 164 15.55 2.60 -18.96
N ARG A 165 15.22 1.34 -19.24
CA ARG A 165 15.92 0.20 -18.64
C ARG A 165 17.40 0.14 -19.02
N ARG A 166 17.74 0.28 -20.31
CA ARG A 166 19.12 0.09 -20.79
C ARG A 166 19.92 1.39 -20.85
N GLY A 167 19.31 2.49 -21.25
CA GLY A 167 19.97 3.78 -21.40
C GLY A 167 20.16 4.50 -20.06
N ILE A 168 19.10 4.59 -19.25
CA ILE A 168 19.14 5.35 -17.99
C ILE A 168 19.76 4.52 -16.86
N PHE A 169 19.35 3.25 -16.72
CA PHE A 169 19.84 2.38 -15.63
C PHE A 169 21.08 1.56 -16.01
N GLY A 170 21.49 1.58 -17.29
CA GLY A 170 22.65 0.80 -17.76
C GLY A 170 22.34 -0.67 -18.03
N GLY A 171 21.10 -1.13 -17.86
CA GLY A 171 20.69 -2.49 -18.17
C GLY A 171 19.41 -2.93 -17.45
N VAL A 172 18.81 -4.00 -17.95
CA VAL A 172 17.55 -4.54 -17.39
C VAL A 172 17.75 -5.01 -15.96
N GLU A 173 18.88 -5.65 -15.65
CA GLU A 173 19.20 -6.14 -14.30
C GLU A 173 19.34 -4.99 -13.31
N GLN A 174 20.02 -3.90 -13.70
CA GLN A 174 20.20 -2.70 -12.87
C GLN A 174 18.86 -2.01 -12.58
N TYR A 175 17.98 -1.92 -13.58
CA TYR A 175 16.62 -1.41 -13.38
C TYR A 175 15.84 -2.30 -12.40
N THR A 176 15.83 -3.62 -12.63
CA THR A 176 15.12 -4.57 -11.76
C THR A 176 15.62 -4.50 -10.33
N GLN A 177 16.94 -4.39 -10.13
CA GLN A 177 17.53 -4.22 -8.82
C GLN A 177 17.10 -2.90 -8.15
N ALA A 178 17.04 -1.80 -8.91
CA ALA A 178 16.57 -0.51 -8.40
C ALA A 178 15.09 -0.55 -7.96
N VAL A 179 14.24 -1.21 -8.73
CA VAL A 179 12.81 -1.40 -8.38
C VAL A 179 12.67 -2.26 -7.12
N LYS A 180 13.45 -3.34 -7.02
CA LYS A 180 13.43 -4.21 -5.83
C LYS A 180 13.86 -3.47 -4.57
N GLU A 181 14.85 -2.59 -4.68
CA GLU A 181 15.27 -1.75 -3.55
C GLU A 181 14.23 -0.71 -3.15
N LEU A 182 13.55 -0.09 -4.12
CA LEU A 182 12.39 0.77 -3.88
C LEU A 182 11.29 0.01 -3.12
N GLU A 183 10.95 -1.20 -3.57
CA GLU A 183 9.94 -2.03 -2.93
C GLU A 183 10.33 -2.45 -1.50
N LEU A 184 11.59 -2.85 -1.29
CA LEU A 184 12.12 -3.16 0.05
C LEU A 184 12.02 -1.94 0.97
N ALA A 185 12.37 -0.76 0.48
CA ALA A 185 12.29 0.46 1.25
C ALA A 185 10.85 0.86 1.60
N LEU A 186 9.89 0.61 0.70
CA LEU A 186 8.47 0.85 0.94
C LEU A 186 7.92 0.03 2.10
N TYR A 187 8.38 -1.21 2.27
CA TYR A 187 7.87 -2.15 3.28
C TYR A 187 8.79 -2.38 4.48
N ASP A 188 9.89 -1.65 4.58
CA ASP A 188 10.76 -1.73 5.76
C ASP A 188 10.08 -1.14 7.00
N ILE A 189 9.80 -2.03 7.97
CA ILE A 189 9.13 -1.74 9.24
C ILE A 189 10.11 -1.47 10.39
N SER A 190 11.42 -1.57 10.17
CA SER A 190 12.44 -1.56 11.23
C SER A 190 12.48 -0.26 12.06
N GLU A 191 12.09 0.86 11.45
CA GLU A 191 12.12 2.20 12.06
C GLU A 191 10.72 2.71 12.47
N GLN A 192 9.64 1.97 12.20
CA GLN A 192 8.28 2.35 12.65
C GLN A 192 8.13 2.30 14.18
N LYS A 193 9.11 1.72 14.88
CA LYS A 193 9.16 1.62 16.36
C LYS A 193 9.79 2.84 17.06
N GLN A 194 10.34 3.81 16.32
CA GLN A 194 11.04 4.97 16.91
C GLN A 194 10.23 6.29 16.87
N ALA A 195 9.00 6.27 16.37
CA ALA A 195 8.12 7.44 16.29
C ALA A 195 6.90 7.34 17.21
#